data_AF-A0A6L7KJT4-F1
#
_entry.id   AF-A0A6L7KJT4-F1
#
_cell.length_a   1.000
_cell.length_b   1.000
_cell.length_c   1.000
_cell.angle_alpha   90.00
_cell.angle_beta   90.00
_cell.angle_gamma   90.00
#
_symmetry.space_group_name_H-M   'P 1'
#
loop_
_entity.id
_entity.type
_entity.pdbx_description
1 polymer ?
#
loop_
_entity_poly.entity_id
_entity_poly.type
_entity_poly.pdbx_seq_one_letter_code
_entity_poly.pdbx_strand_id
1 'polypeptide(L)' 'MFGGRLSIQPRVPMTRPNILLFMSDNQPADLLACYGNDEGKTPHIDLLAERGTRFANAFCV' A
#
# COMPACT_ATOMS: atom_id res chain seq x y z
N MET A 1 33.66 13.59 -2.49
CA MET A 1 33.90 12.36 -3.28
C MET A 1 33.10 11.22 -2.63
N PHE A 2 31.77 11.18 -2.82
CA PHE A 2 30.88 10.18 -2.20
C PHE A 2 30.48 9.14 -3.25
N GLY A 3 31.43 8.27 -3.61
CA GLY A 3 31.20 7.11 -4.46
C GLY A 3 30.84 5.88 -3.63
N GLY A 4 29.74 5.92 -2.89
CA GLY A 4 29.21 4.76 -2.18
C GLY A 4 28.40 3.90 -3.15
N ARG A 5 29.04 2.91 -3.77
CA ARG A 5 28.37 1.94 -4.65
C ARG A 5 27.36 1.14 -3.82
N LEU A 6 26.06 1.33 -4.08
CA LEU A 6 25.02 0.45 -3.55
C LEU A 6 25.34 -0.98 -4.01
N SER A 7 25.74 -1.85 -3.08
CA SER A 7 25.95 -3.27 -3.38
C SER A 7 24.58 -3.90 -3.58
N ILE A 8 24.19 -4.16 -4.84
CA ILE A 8 23.01 -4.96 -5.14
C ILE A 8 23.36 -6.41 -4.81
N GLN A 9 22.87 -6.91 -3.67
CA GLN A 9 23.03 -8.32 -3.34
C GLN A 9 22.10 -9.16 -4.23
N PRO A 10 22.55 -10.32 -4.73
CA PRO A 10 21.69 -11.19 -5.53
C PRO A 10 20.48 -11.63 -4.71
N ARG A 11 19.28 -11.38 -5.23
CA ARG A 11 18.04 -11.73 -4.55
C ARG A 11 17.82 -13.24 -4.65
N VAL A 12 17.99 -13.95 -3.54
CA VAL A 12 17.59 -15.34 -3.41
C VAL A 12 16.09 -15.46 -3.72
N PRO A 13 15.64 -16.46 -4.49
CA PRO A 13 14.21 -16.70 -4.72
C PRO A 13 13.50 -16.85 -3.37
N MET A 14 12.67 -15.86 -3.01
CA MET A 14 11.97 -15.84 -1.75
C MET A 14 10.80 -16.83 -1.82
N THR A 15 10.97 -18.02 -1.25
CA THR A 15 9.88 -19.00 -1.08
C THR A 15 8.82 -18.53 -0.09
N ARG A 16 9.16 -17.52 0.71
CA ARG A 16 8.29 -16.87 1.69
C ARG A 16 8.12 -15.40 1.30
N PRO A 17 6.89 -14.92 1.07
CA PRO A 17 6.68 -13.51 0.75
C PRO A 17 7.07 -12.62 1.93
N ASN A 18 7.53 -11.41 1.64
CA ASN A 18 7.65 -10.36 2.64
C ASN A 18 6.26 -9.74 2.86
N ILE A 19 5.92 -9.44 4.11
CA ILE A 19 4.65 -8.80 4.48
C ILE A 19 4.97 -7.39 4.92
N LEU A 20 4.34 -6.41 4.29
CA LEU A 20 4.39 -5.00 4.68
C LEU A 20 2.99 -4.57 5.07
N LEU A 21 2.81 -4.18 6.33
CA LEU A 21 1.54 -3.70 6.87
C LEU A 21 1.60 -2.17 7.01
N PHE A 22 0.73 -1.49 6.28
CA PHE A 22 0.45 -0.06 6.47
C PHE A 22 -0.80 0.08 7.33
N MET A 23 -0.75 0.98 8.32
CA MET A 23 -1.90 1.32 9.15
C MET A 23 -1.90 2.83 9.36
N SER A 24 -2.98 3.47 8.93
CA SER A 24 -3.28 4.88 9.16
C SER A 24 -4.21 5.01 10.35
N ASP A 25 -3.95 5.96 11.23
CA ASP A 25 -4.87 6.29 12.32
C ASP A 25 -6.06 7.11 11.79
N ASN A 26 -7.25 6.82 12.32
CA ASN A 26 -8.47 7.59 12.11
C ASN A 26 -8.84 7.85 10.62
N GLN A 27 -8.66 6.85 9.75
CA GLN A 27 -8.94 6.94 8.31
C GLN A 27 -10.21 6.14 7.95
N PRO A 28 -11.41 6.75 7.96
CA PRO A 28 -12.62 6.10 7.48
C PRO A 28 -12.55 5.80 5.97
N ALA A 29 -13.23 4.74 5.56
CA ALA A 29 -13.25 4.29 4.16
C ALA A 29 -13.74 5.39 3.20
N ASP A 30 -14.76 6.15 3.61
CA ASP A 30 -15.39 7.19 2.79
C ASP A 30 -14.48 8.40 2.49
N LEU A 31 -13.26 8.47 3.05
CA LEU A 31 -12.26 9.48 2.66
C LEU A 31 -11.40 9.05 1.47
N LEU A 32 -11.45 7.78 1.09
CA LEU A 32 -10.62 7.22 0.01
C LEU A 32 -11.38 7.26 -1.32
N ALA A 33 -10.70 7.67 -2.40
CA ALA A 33 -11.33 7.76 -3.72
C ALA A 33 -11.79 6.40 -4.24
N CYS A 34 -11.01 5.34 -4.02
CA CYS A 34 -11.41 3.97 -4.38
C CYS A 34 -12.66 3.45 -3.65
N TYR A 35 -13.16 4.16 -2.64
CA TYR A 35 -14.46 3.88 -1.98
C TYR A 35 -15.59 4.81 -2.45
N GLY A 36 -15.35 5.69 -3.42
CA GLY A 36 -16.37 6.54 -4.04
C GLY A 36 -16.32 8.02 -3.61
N ASN A 37 -15.24 8.46 -2.97
CA ASN A 37 -15.04 9.87 -2.66
C ASN A 37 -14.48 10.62 -3.87
N ASP A 38 -15.23 11.58 -4.41
CA ASP A 38 -14.82 12.36 -5.59
C ASP A 38 -13.89 13.55 -5.26
N GLU A 39 -13.75 13.93 -3.98
CA GLU A 39 -12.89 15.02 -3.53
C GLU A 39 -11.51 14.53 -3.04
N GLY A 40 -11.48 13.37 -2.39
CA GLY A 40 -10.27 12.72 -1.88
C GLY A 40 -9.33 12.33 -3.01
N LYS A 41 -8.06 12.72 -2.93
CA LYS A 41 -7.04 12.34 -3.92
C LYS A 41 -6.08 11.30 -3.32
N THR A 42 -6.34 10.02 -3.59
CA THR A 42 -5.57 8.91 -3.00
C THR A 42 -4.96 7.96 -4.03
N PRO A 43 -4.30 8.47 -5.09
CA PRO A 43 -3.95 7.68 -6.29
C PRO A 43 -3.08 6.46 -6.00
N HIS A 44 -2.24 6.49 -4.96
CA HIS A 44 -1.41 5.35 -4.57
C HIS A 44 -2.20 4.25 -3.85
N ILE A 45 -3.17 4.62 -3.02
CA ILE A 45 -4.07 3.65 -2.36
C ILE A 45 -5.03 3.07 -3.39
N ASP A 46 -5.53 3.91 -4.30
CA ASP A 46 -6.43 3.48 -5.37
C ASP A 46 -5.76 2.46 -6.29
N LEU A 47 -4.49 2.69 -6.65
CA LEU A 47 -3.69 1.74 -7.42
C LEU A 47 -3.46 0.41 -6.69
N LEU A 48 -3.27 0.45 -5.36
CA LEU A 48 -3.17 -0.77 -4.55
C LEU A 48 -4.49 -1.54 -4.52
N ALA A 49 -5.62 -0.84 -4.43
CA ALA A 49 -6.94 -1.44 -4.48
C ALA A 49 -7.25 -2.06 -5.86
N GLU A 50 -6.86 -1.40 -6.96
CA GLU A 50 -7.04 -1.90 -8.33
C GLU A 50 -6.18 -3.14 -8.63
N ARG A 51 -4.93 -3.16 -8.14
CA ARG A 51 -3.99 -4.27 -8.39
C ARG A 51 -4.11 -5.42 -7.41
N GLY A 52 -4.93 -5.26 -6.36
CA GLY A 52 -5.06 -6.21 -5.27
C GLY A 52 -6.51 -6.53 -4.96
N THR A 53 -6.77 -6.81 -3.69
CA THR A 53 -8.12 -7.07 -3.18
C THR A 53 -8.53 -5.94 -2.25
N ARG A 54 -9.63 -5.26 -2.56
CA ARG A 54 -10.25 -4.26 -1.70
C ARG A 54 -11.42 -4.89 -0.93
N PHE A 55 -11.41 -4.76 0.39
CA PHE A 55 -12.52 -5.20 1.23
C PHE A 55 -13.56 -4.09 1.34
N ALA A 56 -14.72 -4.28 0.73
CA ALA A 56 -15.81 -3.30 0.78
C ALA A 56 -16.45 -3.17 2.18
N ASN A 57 -16.34 -4.21 3.02
CA ASN A 57 -16.97 -4.30 4.34
C ASN A 57 -15.94 -4.77 5.39
N ALA A 58 -14.99 -3.90 5.73
CA ALA A 58 -14.04 -4.13 6.83
C ALA A 58 -14.47 -3.31 8.05
N PHE A 59 -14.64 -3.96 9.21
CA PHE A 59 -15.20 -3.36 10.43
C PHE A 59 -14.14 -3.20 11.53
N CYS A 60 -14.22 -2.10 12.27
CA CYS A 60 -13.45 -1.84 13.49
C CYS A 60 -14.38 -1.21 14.56
N VAL A 61 -13.97 -1.28 15.83
CA VAL A 61 -14.69 -0.70 16.98
C VAL A 61 -14.17 0.68 17.34
#